data_AF-A0A2D8QSS1-F1
#
_entry.id   AF-A0A2D8QSS1-F1
#
_cell.length_a   1.000
_cell.length_b   1.000
_cell.length_c   1.000
_cell.angle_alpha   90.00
_cell.angle_beta   90.00
_cell.angle_gamma   90.00
#
_symmetry.space_group_name_H-M   'P 1'
#
loop_
_entity.id
_entity.type
_entity.pdbx_description
1 polymer ?
#
loop_
_entity_poly.entity_id
_entity_poly.type
_entity_poly.pdbx_seq_one_letter_code
_entity_poly.pdbx_strand_id
1 'polypeptide(L)'
;MLINNDQWRILATACVLLMTGFLIRSSIAIHYAVYFLDLNSGGLTFALFMSLWAVAGIVATLSSSWLTERYCKIKVFRYSLFLAAITGFVMFFAVGKGEVLLGMSFYFLLCFFSDINTPIFWAAISEVVDYGEKQQGIRVSGLSYGSFSFLQKLGMGLAGFIVGILLDLFGYIAGAQQTPFALTGIALMMSAIPAFLFLAAGLVMNRYIISSRYAEDNLRTI
;
A
#
# COMPACT_ATOMS: atom_id res chain seq x y z
N MET A 1 -2.64 27.26 -4.15
CA MET A 1 -1.32 27.09 -3.49
C MET A 1 -0.87 25.63 -3.57
N LEU A 2 -1.47 24.69 -2.85
CA LEU A 2 -1.07 23.26 -2.90
C LEU A 2 -1.37 22.56 -4.22
N ILE A 3 -2.56 22.75 -4.80
CA ILE A 3 -2.95 22.13 -6.08
C ILE A 3 -2.06 22.61 -7.25
N ASN A 4 -1.42 23.77 -7.12
CA ASN A 4 -0.51 24.28 -8.15
C ASN A 4 0.86 23.57 -8.11
N ASN A 5 1.22 22.95 -6.98
CA ASN A 5 2.42 22.12 -6.86
C ASN A 5 2.15 20.76 -7.52
N ASP A 6 2.80 20.51 -8.65
CA ASP A 6 2.72 19.27 -9.42
C ASP A 6 3.19 18.05 -8.62
N GLN A 7 4.29 18.18 -7.88
CA GLN A 7 4.84 17.10 -7.05
C GLN A 7 3.90 16.76 -5.87
N TRP A 8 3.23 17.78 -5.30
CA TRP A 8 2.20 17.57 -4.30
C TRP A 8 1.02 16.78 -4.84
N ARG A 9 0.54 17.11 -6.05
CA ARG A 9 -0.56 16.36 -6.69
C ARG A 9 -0.20 14.90 -6.94
N ILE A 10 1.01 14.63 -7.43
CA ILE A 10 1.51 13.26 -7.66
C ILE A 10 1.51 12.47 -6.35
N LEU A 11 2.07 13.04 -5.29
CA LEU A 11 2.13 12.38 -3.98
C LEU A 11 0.74 12.22 -3.35
N ALA A 12 -0.15 13.18 -3.53
CA ALA A 12 -1.54 13.13 -3.09
C ALA A 12 -2.32 12.00 -3.78
N THR A 13 -2.18 11.85 -5.10
CA THR A 13 -2.79 10.75 -5.84
C THR A 13 -2.22 9.40 -5.41
N ALA A 14 -0.90 9.29 -5.25
CA ALA A 14 -0.27 8.08 -4.73
C ALA A 14 -0.79 7.73 -3.33
N CYS A 15 -0.97 8.72 -2.45
CA CYS A 15 -1.52 8.53 -1.11
C CYS A 15 -2.89 7.86 -1.13
N VAL A 16 -3.83 8.38 -1.93
CA VAL A 16 -5.19 7.83 -2.02
C VAL A 16 -5.15 6.39 -2.55
N LEU A 17 -4.37 6.12 -3.60
CA LEU A 17 -4.23 4.78 -4.18
C LEU A 17 -3.67 3.77 -3.18
N LEU A 18 -2.59 4.15 -2.48
CA LEU A 18 -1.93 3.31 -1.48
C LEU A 18 -2.85 2.99 -0.31
N MET A 19 -3.53 4.00 0.24
CA MET A 19 -4.42 3.83 1.39
C MET A 19 -5.66 3.02 1.01
N THR A 20 -6.14 3.17 -0.22
CA THR A 20 -7.23 2.34 -0.74
C THR A 20 -6.79 0.88 -0.82
N GLY A 21 -5.67 0.58 -1.48
CA GLY A 21 -5.18 -0.80 -1.63
C GLY A 21 -4.84 -1.45 -0.29
N PHE A 22 -4.21 -0.71 0.61
CA PHE A 22 -3.88 -1.17 1.95
C PHE A 22 -5.13 -1.54 2.74
N LEU A 23 -6.15 -0.68 2.76
CA LEU A 23 -7.35 -0.96 3.54
C LEU A 23 -8.18 -2.08 2.92
N ILE A 24 -8.33 -2.17 1.58
CA ILE A 24 -9.03 -3.31 0.95
C ILE A 24 -8.43 -4.64 1.44
N ARG A 25 -7.10 -4.75 1.39
CA ARG A 25 -6.38 -5.93 1.87
C ARG A 25 -6.62 -6.17 3.37
N SER A 26 -6.52 -5.11 4.18
CA SER A 26 -6.73 -5.21 5.63
C SER A 26 -8.16 -5.65 5.99
N SER A 27 -9.17 -5.18 5.26
CA SER A 27 -10.58 -5.50 5.51
C SER A 27 -10.92 -6.94 5.15
N ILE A 28 -10.27 -7.51 4.13
CA ILE A 28 -10.54 -8.87 3.67
C ILE A 28 -9.63 -9.93 4.31
N ALA A 29 -8.57 -9.55 5.03
CA ALA A 29 -7.58 -10.48 5.57
C ALA A 29 -8.18 -11.60 6.43
N ILE A 30 -9.14 -11.27 7.30
CA ILE A 30 -9.85 -12.26 8.12
C ILE A 30 -10.68 -13.21 7.26
N HIS A 31 -11.40 -12.67 6.27
CA HIS A 31 -12.21 -13.45 5.34
C HIS A 31 -11.34 -14.42 4.53
N TYR A 32 -10.19 -13.97 4.07
CA TYR A 32 -9.22 -14.79 3.37
C TYR A 32 -8.67 -15.91 4.28
N ALA A 33 -8.27 -15.59 5.50
CA ALA A 33 -7.77 -16.56 6.46
C ALA A 33 -8.81 -17.65 6.77
N VAL A 34 -10.03 -17.25 7.13
CA VAL A 34 -11.08 -18.18 7.58
C VAL A 34 -11.68 -18.96 6.42
N TYR A 35 -12.08 -18.30 5.32
CA TYR A 35 -12.85 -18.97 4.27
C TYR A 35 -12.01 -19.49 3.10
N PHE A 36 -10.90 -18.82 2.75
CA PHE A 36 -10.07 -19.22 1.61
C PHE A 36 -8.94 -20.18 2.02
N LEU A 37 -8.25 -19.88 3.12
CA LEU A 37 -7.21 -20.75 3.68
C LEU A 37 -7.75 -21.82 4.65
N ASP A 38 -9.06 -21.80 4.94
CA ASP A 38 -9.73 -22.75 5.84
C ASP A 38 -9.12 -22.78 7.26
N LEU A 39 -8.67 -21.61 7.75
CA LEU A 39 -8.09 -21.49 9.09
C LEU A 39 -9.18 -21.41 10.15
N ASN A 40 -9.01 -22.18 11.22
CA ASN A 40 -9.81 -22.03 12.43
C ASN A 40 -9.54 -20.66 13.07
N SER A 41 -10.56 -19.82 13.19
CA SER A 41 -10.47 -18.45 13.73
C SER A 41 -9.98 -18.38 15.19
N GLY A 42 -10.10 -19.46 15.97
CA GLY A 42 -9.52 -19.58 17.31
C GLY A 42 -8.15 -20.26 17.36
N GLY A 43 -7.63 -20.70 16.21
CA GLY A 43 -6.40 -21.47 16.13
C GLY A 43 -5.12 -20.63 16.12
N LEU A 44 -4.01 -21.23 16.55
CA LEU A 44 -2.69 -20.60 16.53
C LEU A 44 -2.31 -20.11 15.12
N THR A 45 -2.59 -20.90 14.08
CA THR A 45 -2.26 -20.55 12.69
C THR A 45 -2.98 -19.29 12.21
N PHE A 46 -4.24 -19.10 12.62
CA PHE A 46 -4.97 -17.86 12.33
C PHE A 46 -4.33 -16.66 13.05
N ALA A 47 -3.99 -16.81 14.34
CA ALA A 47 -3.30 -15.76 15.09
C ALA A 47 -1.94 -15.39 14.47
N LEU A 48 -1.17 -16.39 14.02
CA LEU A 48 0.08 -16.18 13.29
C LEU A 48 -0.16 -15.44 11.97
N PHE A 49 -1.16 -15.87 11.18
CA PHE A 49 -1.53 -15.20 9.93
C PHE A 49 -1.86 -13.72 10.14
N MET A 50 -2.68 -13.39 11.14
CA MET A 50 -3.05 -12.01 11.45
C MET A 50 -1.84 -11.18 11.93
N SER A 51 -0.90 -11.82 12.61
CA SER A 51 0.33 -11.17 13.10
C SER A 51 1.38 -10.96 12.00
N LEU A 52 1.31 -11.69 10.88
CA LEU A 52 2.28 -11.58 9.78
C LEU A 52 2.36 -10.17 9.21
N TRP A 53 1.25 -9.44 9.16
CA TRP A 53 1.27 -8.06 8.68
C TRP A 53 2.19 -7.17 9.54
N ALA A 54 2.08 -7.27 10.87
CA ALA A 54 2.92 -6.48 11.77
C ALA A 54 4.40 -6.88 11.67
N VAL A 55 4.69 -8.18 11.62
CA VAL A 55 6.06 -8.69 11.45
C VAL A 55 6.65 -8.21 10.13
N ALA A 56 5.91 -8.34 9.03
CA ALA A 56 6.32 -7.87 7.72
C ALA A 56 6.58 -6.37 7.71
N GLY A 57 5.72 -5.55 8.34
CA GLY A 57 5.89 -4.10 8.43
C GLY A 57 7.14 -3.67 9.19
N ILE A 58 7.49 -4.36 10.29
CA ILE A 58 8.73 -4.10 11.03
C ILE A 58 9.95 -4.41 10.17
N VAL A 59 9.98 -5.60 9.56
CA VAL A 59 11.09 -6.02 8.69
C VAL A 59 11.21 -5.10 7.47
N ALA A 60 10.08 -4.67 6.90
CA ALA A 60 10.01 -3.73 5.79
C ALA A 60 10.56 -2.35 6.15
N THR A 61 10.24 -1.85 7.34
CA THR A 61 10.73 -0.54 7.80
C THR A 61 12.25 -0.56 8.00
N LEU A 62 12.79 -1.61 8.62
CA LEU A 62 14.24 -1.80 8.77
C LEU A 62 14.93 -1.92 7.41
N SER A 63 14.33 -2.69 6.50
CA SER A 63 14.83 -2.85 5.13
C SER A 63 14.78 -1.53 4.36
N SER A 64 13.72 -0.74 4.52
CA SER A 64 13.58 0.58 3.88
C SER A 64 14.77 1.47 4.21
N SER A 65 15.11 1.62 5.50
CA SER A 65 16.24 2.46 5.91
C SER A 65 17.54 2.03 5.23
N TRP A 66 17.88 0.74 5.31
CA TRP A 66 19.06 0.18 4.67
C TRP A 66 19.07 0.34 3.14
N LEU A 67 17.92 0.16 2.48
CA LEU A 67 17.80 0.34 1.04
C LEU A 67 17.98 1.82 0.66
N THR A 68 17.43 2.75 1.45
CA THR A 68 17.51 4.20 1.15
C THR A 68 18.89 4.81 1.40
N GLU A 69 19.73 4.18 2.23
CA GLU A 69 21.14 4.56 2.39
C GLU A 69 21.97 4.19 1.16
N ARG A 70 21.61 3.12 0.45
CA ARG A 70 22.38 2.57 -0.69
C ARG A 70 21.81 2.97 -2.05
N TYR A 71 20.51 3.22 -2.12
CA TYR A 71 19.80 3.47 -3.36
C TYR A 71 18.95 4.74 -3.25
N CYS A 72 18.65 5.35 -4.39
CA CYS A 72 17.74 6.48 -4.46
C CYS A 72 16.37 6.12 -3.88
N LYS A 73 15.93 6.82 -2.84
CA LYS A 73 14.65 6.59 -2.15
C LYS A 73 13.43 6.50 -3.08
N ILE A 74 13.37 7.31 -4.13
CA ILE A 74 12.25 7.29 -5.10
C ILE A 74 12.27 6.03 -5.95
N LYS A 75 13.46 5.52 -6.28
CA LYS A 75 13.59 4.21 -6.94
C LYS A 75 13.15 3.10 -6.00
N VAL A 76 13.59 3.11 -4.74
CA VAL A 76 13.17 2.14 -3.71
C VAL A 76 11.65 2.12 -3.57
N PHE A 77 11.03 3.30 -3.43
CA PHE A 77 9.58 3.46 -3.36
C PHE A 77 8.85 2.82 -4.55
N ARG A 78 9.28 3.15 -5.77
CA ARG A 78 8.63 2.66 -7.00
C ARG A 78 8.80 1.15 -7.18
N TYR A 79 10.02 0.65 -7.01
CA TYR A 79 10.30 -0.77 -7.18
C TYR A 79 9.64 -1.63 -6.10
N SER A 80 9.54 -1.15 -4.85
CA SER A 80 8.80 -1.89 -3.82
C SER A 80 7.32 -2.03 -4.18
N LEU A 81 6.71 -1.00 -4.75
CA LEU A 81 5.31 -1.07 -5.22
C LEU A 81 5.13 -1.99 -6.42
N PHE A 82 6.08 -2.00 -7.37
CA PHE A 82 6.03 -2.95 -8.48
C PHE A 82 6.23 -4.39 -8.00
N LEU A 83 7.13 -4.63 -7.04
CA LEU A 83 7.30 -5.94 -6.42
C LEU A 83 6.06 -6.36 -5.64
N ALA A 84 5.41 -5.45 -4.92
CA ALA A 84 4.14 -5.72 -4.24
C ALA A 84 3.05 -6.08 -5.24
N ALA A 85 2.95 -5.34 -6.36
CA ALA A 85 1.99 -5.63 -7.42
C ALA A 85 2.23 -7.00 -8.05
N ILE A 86 3.48 -7.32 -8.43
CA ILE A 86 3.84 -8.63 -8.97
C ILE A 86 3.49 -9.73 -7.96
N THR A 87 3.85 -9.55 -6.70
CA THR A 87 3.58 -10.52 -5.64
C THR A 87 2.08 -10.77 -5.49
N GLY A 88 1.25 -9.71 -5.51
CA GLY A 88 -0.20 -9.86 -5.41
C GLY A 88 -0.83 -10.49 -6.65
N PHE A 89 -0.37 -10.18 -7.87
CA PHE A 89 -0.85 -10.88 -9.06
C PHE A 89 -0.45 -12.35 -9.07
N VAL A 90 0.80 -12.67 -8.71
CA VAL A 90 1.26 -14.06 -8.61
C VAL A 90 0.50 -14.80 -7.51
N MET A 91 0.28 -14.16 -6.34
CA MET A 91 -0.49 -14.74 -5.24
C MET A 91 -1.89 -15.19 -5.71
N PHE A 92 -2.57 -14.40 -6.55
CA PHE A 92 -3.90 -14.75 -7.04
C PHE A 92 -3.93 -16.04 -7.86
N PHE A 93 -2.91 -16.27 -8.70
CA PHE A 93 -2.86 -17.46 -9.57
C PHE A 93 -2.14 -18.65 -8.93
N ALA A 94 -1.21 -18.39 -8.01
CA ALA A 94 -0.35 -19.41 -7.42
C ALA A 94 -0.95 -20.05 -6.17
N VAL A 95 -1.72 -19.31 -5.36
CA VAL A 95 -2.24 -19.82 -4.08
C VAL A 95 -3.59 -20.48 -4.28
N GLY A 96 -3.63 -21.81 -4.10
CA GLY A 96 -4.87 -22.58 -4.09
C GLY A 96 -5.66 -22.43 -2.78
N LYS A 97 -6.93 -22.84 -2.83
CA LYS A 97 -7.78 -22.93 -1.63
C LYS A 97 -7.16 -23.92 -0.63
N GLY A 98 -7.07 -23.51 0.64
CA GLY A 98 -6.51 -24.34 1.72
C GLY A 98 -4.97 -24.46 1.73
N GLU A 99 -4.26 -23.80 0.79
CA GLU A 99 -2.78 -23.81 0.77
C GLU A 99 -2.21 -22.81 1.78
N VAL A 100 -2.32 -23.15 3.07
CA VAL A 100 -1.99 -22.27 4.19
C VAL A 100 -0.55 -21.74 4.12
N LEU A 101 0.43 -22.62 3.92
CA LEU A 101 1.84 -22.23 3.94
C LEU A 101 2.15 -21.24 2.81
N LEU A 102 1.73 -21.55 1.59
CA LEU A 102 1.95 -20.70 0.43
C LEU A 102 1.20 -19.37 0.58
N GLY A 103 -0.05 -19.41 1.03
CA GLY A 103 -0.85 -18.22 1.31
C GLY A 103 -0.22 -17.30 2.36
N MET A 104 0.31 -17.85 3.45
CA MET A 104 1.05 -17.11 4.47
C MET A 104 2.34 -16.49 3.93
N SER A 105 3.11 -17.25 3.14
CA SER A 105 4.35 -16.74 2.53
C SER A 105 4.08 -15.57 1.57
N PHE A 106 3.11 -15.71 0.66
CA PHE A 106 2.73 -14.61 -0.23
C PHE A 106 2.13 -13.43 0.51
N TYR A 107 1.31 -13.66 1.53
CA TYR A 107 0.76 -12.59 2.35
C TYR A 107 1.88 -11.79 3.05
N PHE A 108 2.87 -12.48 3.61
CA PHE A 108 4.04 -11.85 4.21
C PHE A 108 4.82 -11.02 3.18
N LEU A 109 5.14 -11.59 2.01
CA LEU A 109 5.87 -10.89 0.95
C LEU A 109 5.11 -9.67 0.44
N LEU A 110 3.80 -9.79 0.25
CA LEU A 110 2.94 -8.70 -0.20
C LEU A 110 2.95 -7.55 0.81
N CYS A 111 2.78 -7.85 2.11
CA CYS A 111 2.86 -6.85 3.18
C CYS A 111 4.26 -6.23 3.27
N PHE A 112 5.31 -7.06 3.15
CA PHE A 112 6.69 -6.59 3.23
C PHE A 112 7.01 -5.59 2.13
N PHE A 113 6.73 -5.92 0.86
CA PHE A 113 6.98 -5.01 -0.25
C PHE A 113 6.08 -3.77 -0.23
N SER A 114 4.82 -3.91 0.21
CA SER A 114 3.91 -2.77 0.35
C SER A 114 4.29 -1.82 1.47
N ASP A 115 5.03 -2.27 2.50
CA ASP A 115 5.30 -1.44 3.67
C ASP A 115 6.68 -0.77 3.60
N ILE A 116 7.59 -1.23 2.73
CA ILE A 116 8.91 -0.59 2.47
C ILE A 116 8.76 0.89 2.10
N ASN A 117 7.71 1.27 1.38
CA ASN A 117 7.56 2.66 0.94
C ASN A 117 7.06 3.62 2.04
N THR A 118 6.59 3.10 3.19
CA THR A 118 5.97 3.92 4.25
C THR A 118 6.89 5.01 4.80
N PRO A 119 8.15 4.72 5.21
CA PRO A 119 9.05 5.76 5.73
C PRO A 119 9.40 6.79 4.65
N ILE A 120 9.58 6.33 3.41
CA ILE A 120 9.89 7.17 2.26
C ILE A 120 8.72 8.11 1.94
N PHE A 121 7.48 7.63 2.07
CA PHE A 121 6.27 8.44 1.88
C PHE A 121 6.23 9.63 2.84
N TRP A 122 6.50 9.40 4.13
CA TRP A 122 6.50 10.47 5.14
C TRP A 122 7.62 11.48 4.92
N ALA A 123 8.80 11.02 4.52
CA ALA A 123 9.90 11.91 4.12
C ALA A 123 9.52 12.76 2.88
N ALA A 124 8.88 12.15 1.89
CA ALA A 124 8.45 12.83 0.66
C ALA A 124 7.43 13.96 0.93
N ILE A 125 6.56 13.83 1.94
CA ILE A 125 5.63 14.89 2.31
C ILE A 125 6.39 16.17 2.70
N SER A 126 7.40 16.04 3.56
CA SER A 126 8.23 17.17 4.00
C SER A 126 8.94 17.83 2.81
N GLU A 127 9.47 17.01 1.90
CA GLU A 127 10.20 17.50 0.73
C GLU A 127 9.32 18.23 -0.28
N VAL A 128 8.08 17.76 -0.46
CA VAL A 128 7.09 18.47 -1.29
C VAL A 128 6.73 19.82 -0.69
N VAL A 129 6.66 19.92 0.64
CA VAL A 129 6.42 21.19 1.34
C VAL A 129 7.57 22.16 1.09
N ASP A 130 8.81 21.71 1.26
CA ASP A 130 10.00 22.54 1.03
C ASP A 130 10.12 22.94 -0.46
N TYR A 131 9.81 22.03 -1.39
CA TYR A 131 9.76 22.32 -2.83
C TYR A 131 8.70 23.39 -3.16
N GLY A 132 7.52 23.28 -2.57
CA GLY A 132 6.43 24.26 -2.75
C GLY A 132 6.79 25.64 -2.18
N GLU A 133 7.43 25.68 -1.02
CA GLU A 133 7.93 26.92 -0.41
C GLU A 133 8.96 27.59 -1.32
N LYS A 134 9.90 26.83 -1.89
CA LYS A 134 10.90 27.38 -2.81
C LYS A 134 10.28 28.02 -4.06
N GLN A 135 9.19 27.45 -4.58
CA GLN A 135 8.52 27.99 -5.77
C GLN A 135 7.59 29.16 -5.48
N GLN A 136 6.91 29.14 -4.33
CA GLN A 136 5.82 30.08 -4.03
C GLN A 136 6.20 31.13 -2.99
N GLY A 137 7.36 31.00 -2.35
CA GLY A 137 7.84 31.88 -1.27
C GLY A 137 7.06 31.75 0.04
N ILE A 138 6.13 30.80 0.15
CA ILE A 138 5.24 30.63 1.31
C ILE A 138 5.27 29.18 1.79
N ARG A 139 5.63 28.97 3.06
CA ARG A 139 5.60 27.65 3.70
C ARG A 139 4.18 27.28 4.14
N VAL A 140 3.67 26.17 3.62
CA VAL A 140 2.32 25.66 3.94
C VAL A 140 2.40 24.24 4.50
N SER A 141 3.23 24.03 5.53
CA SER A 141 3.44 22.73 6.17
C SER A 141 2.17 22.19 6.82
N GLY A 142 1.52 22.98 7.69
CA GLY A 142 0.31 22.56 8.40
C GLY A 142 -0.83 22.16 7.46
N LEU A 143 -1.09 22.97 6.43
CA LEU A 143 -2.10 22.66 5.42
C LEU A 143 -1.76 21.40 4.63
N SER A 144 -0.48 21.16 4.33
CA SER A 144 -0.03 19.96 3.61
C SER A 144 -0.24 18.69 4.44
N TYR A 145 0.26 18.65 5.68
CA TYR A 145 0.06 17.49 6.56
C TYR A 145 -1.42 17.22 6.85
N GLY A 146 -2.21 18.28 7.08
CA GLY A 146 -3.66 18.17 7.24
C GLY A 146 -4.34 17.59 6.00
N SER A 147 -3.94 18.03 4.80
CA SER A 147 -4.45 17.51 3.54
C SER A 147 -4.08 16.04 3.33
N PHE A 148 -2.84 15.63 3.60
CA PHE A 148 -2.44 14.23 3.51
C PHE A 148 -3.21 13.34 4.49
N SER A 149 -3.46 13.83 5.72
CA SER A 149 -4.28 13.10 6.70
C SER A 149 -5.73 12.92 6.24
N PHE A 150 -6.30 13.96 5.61
CA PHE A 150 -7.62 13.88 5.00
C PHE A 150 -7.64 12.89 3.81
N LEU A 151 -6.65 12.96 2.92
CA LEU A 151 -6.54 12.07 1.76
C LEU A 151 -6.35 10.60 2.16
N GLN A 152 -5.63 10.32 3.26
CA GLN A 152 -5.53 8.97 3.81
C GLN A 152 -6.90 8.44 4.21
N LYS A 153 -7.66 9.23 4.98
CA LYS A 153 -9.02 8.87 5.39
C LYS A 153 -9.96 8.73 4.20
N LEU A 154 -9.81 9.56 3.18
CA LEU A 154 -10.56 9.47 1.93
C LEU A 154 -10.29 8.13 1.24
N GLY A 155 -9.02 7.76 1.04
CA GLY A 155 -8.65 6.47 0.44
C GLY A 155 -9.16 5.27 1.26
N MET A 156 -9.07 5.36 2.59
CA MET A 156 -9.65 4.36 3.49
C MET A 156 -11.19 4.27 3.34
N GLY A 157 -11.89 5.40 3.29
CA GLY A 157 -13.34 5.42 3.06
C GLY A 157 -13.75 4.81 1.73
N LEU A 158 -13.01 5.14 0.66
CA LEU A 158 -13.20 4.55 -0.67
C LEU A 158 -13.00 3.03 -0.65
N ALA A 159 -11.97 2.54 0.04
CA ALA A 159 -11.74 1.11 0.20
C ALA A 159 -12.88 0.41 0.92
N GLY A 160 -13.40 0.99 2.02
CA GLY A 160 -14.56 0.42 2.72
C GLY A 160 -15.79 0.30 1.81
N PHE A 161 -16.08 1.34 1.03
CA PHE A 161 -17.16 1.33 0.04
C PHE A 161 -16.95 0.26 -1.05
N ILE A 162 -15.74 0.18 -1.62
CA ILE A 162 -15.38 -0.81 -2.65
C ILE A 162 -15.51 -2.24 -2.10
N VAL A 163 -14.99 -2.51 -0.90
CA VAL A 163 -15.10 -3.84 -0.26
C VAL A 163 -16.55 -4.21 -0.03
N GLY A 164 -17.38 -3.27 0.45
CA GLY A 164 -18.81 -3.53 0.66
C GLY A 164 -19.52 -3.95 -0.62
N ILE A 165 -19.32 -3.22 -1.72
CA ILE A 165 -19.89 -3.56 -3.03
C ILE A 165 -19.36 -4.90 -3.53
N LEU A 166 -18.07 -5.15 -3.41
CA LEU A 166 -17.47 -6.39 -3.92
C LEU A 166 -17.96 -7.60 -3.13
N LEU A 167 -18.09 -7.51 -1.80
CA LEU A 167 -18.64 -8.60 -0.99
C LEU A 167 -20.08 -8.95 -1.40
N ASP A 168 -20.91 -7.93 -1.63
CA ASP A 168 -22.28 -8.13 -2.11
C ASP A 168 -22.31 -8.73 -3.52
N LEU A 169 -21.53 -8.16 -4.45
CA LEU A 169 -21.41 -8.63 -5.83
C LEU A 169 -20.97 -10.09 -5.93
N PHE A 170 -20.00 -10.49 -5.10
CA PHE A 170 -19.47 -11.85 -5.07
C PHE A 170 -20.33 -12.81 -4.22
N GLY A 171 -21.43 -12.33 -3.62
CA GLY A 171 -22.37 -13.15 -2.87
C GLY A 171 -21.78 -13.70 -1.57
N TYR A 172 -20.95 -12.92 -0.88
CA TYR A 172 -20.42 -13.30 0.43
C TYR A 172 -21.54 -13.39 1.47
N ILE A 173 -21.59 -14.50 2.21
CA ILE A 173 -22.60 -14.73 3.27
C ILE A 173 -21.90 -15.04 4.59
N ALA A 174 -21.93 -14.14 5.56
CA ALA A 174 -21.25 -14.32 6.83
C ALA A 174 -21.72 -15.59 7.58
N GLY A 175 -20.77 -16.39 8.08
CA GLY A 175 -21.04 -17.59 8.88
C GLY A 175 -21.51 -18.81 8.10
N ALA A 176 -21.77 -18.68 6.80
CA ALA A 176 -22.13 -19.80 5.93
C ALA A 176 -20.90 -20.35 5.19
N GLN A 177 -21.04 -21.54 4.60
CA GLN A 177 -20.07 -22.02 3.62
C GLN A 177 -20.13 -21.14 2.36
N GLN A 178 -18.97 -20.62 1.95
CA GLN A 178 -18.88 -19.73 0.80
C GLN A 178 -18.94 -20.50 -0.52
N THR A 179 -19.60 -19.90 -1.51
CA THR A 179 -19.60 -20.42 -2.88
C THR A 179 -18.21 -20.26 -3.52
N PRO A 180 -17.88 -21.03 -4.57
CA PRO A 180 -16.64 -20.83 -5.33
C PRO A 180 -16.48 -19.41 -5.87
N PHE A 181 -17.59 -18.77 -6.23
CA PHE A 181 -17.60 -17.38 -6.71
C PHE A 181 -17.24 -16.39 -5.59
N ALA A 182 -17.82 -16.54 -4.40
CA ALA A 182 -17.47 -15.72 -3.23
C ALA A 182 -15.99 -15.87 -2.83
N LEU A 183 -15.47 -17.11 -2.85
CA LEU A 183 -14.06 -17.38 -2.56
C LEU A 183 -13.11 -16.70 -3.57
N THR A 184 -13.48 -16.67 -4.85
CA THR A 184 -12.73 -15.97 -5.89
C THR A 184 -12.69 -14.46 -5.62
N GLY A 185 -13.82 -13.88 -5.20
CA GLY A 185 -13.90 -12.48 -4.81
C GLY A 185 -13.00 -12.14 -3.61
N ILE A 186 -13.02 -12.99 -2.58
CA ILE A 186 -12.15 -12.86 -1.40
C ILE A 186 -10.66 -12.92 -1.81
N ALA A 187 -10.28 -13.87 -2.66
CA ALA A 187 -8.92 -13.97 -3.17
C ALA A 187 -8.52 -12.75 -4.00
N LEU A 188 -9.37 -12.26 -4.90
CA LEU A 188 -9.14 -11.06 -5.71
C LEU A 188 -8.91 -9.81 -4.84
N MET A 189 -9.77 -9.60 -3.85
CA MET A 189 -9.66 -8.46 -2.93
C MET A 189 -8.41 -8.55 -2.05
N MET A 190 -7.95 -9.76 -1.72
CA MET A 190 -6.71 -9.93 -0.94
C MET A 190 -5.45 -9.64 -1.76
N SER A 191 -5.50 -9.90 -3.06
CA SER A 191 -4.30 -10.03 -3.91
C SER A 191 -4.31 -9.08 -5.10
N ALA A 192 -5.03 -9.41 -6.17
CA ALA A 192 -4.99 -8.71 -7.46
C ALA A 192 -5.51 -7.26 -7.41
N ILE A 193 -6.57 -6.99 -6.65
CA ILE A 193 -7.16 -5.64 -6.58
C ILE A 193 -6.20 -4.65 -5.89
N PRO A 194 -5.69 -4.93 -4.67
CA PRO A 194 -4.62 -4.12 -4.08
C PRO A 194 -3.37 -4.05 -4.96
N ALA A 195 -2.97 -5.14 -5.61
CA ALA A 195 -1.82 -5.17 -6.52
C ALA A 195 -1.96 -4.17 -7.67
N PHE A 196 -3.13 -4.07 -8.28
CA PHE A 196 -3.40 -3.08 -9.32
C PHE A 196 -3.28 -1.65 -8.79
N LEU A 197 -3.77 -1.38 -7.59
CA LEU A 197 -3.65 -0.06 -6.96
C LEU A 197 -2.20 0.29 -6.61
N PHE A 198 -1.40 -0.68 -6.16
CA PHE A 198 0.03 -0.50 -5.93
C PHE A 198 0.79 -0.27 -7.24
N LEU A 199 0.46 -0.99 -8.31
CA LEU A 199 1.02 -0.76 -9.64
C LEU A 199 0.71 0.67 -10.11
N ALA A 200 -0.55 1.09 -10.01
CA ALA A 200 -0.98 2.44 -10.39
C ALA A 200 -0.24 3.51 -9.57
N ALA A 201 -0.10 3.32 -8.25
CA ALA A 201 0.67 4.22 -7.39
C ALA A 201 2.15 4.29 -7.80
N GLY A 202 2.78 3.16 -8.09
CA GLY A 202 4.15 3.10 -8.59
C GLY A 202 4.33 3.81 -9.93
N LEU A 203 3.36 3.68 -10.85
CA LEU A 203 3.35 4.37 -12.14
C LEU A 203 3.18 5.89 -11.99
N VAL A 204 2.28 6.35 -11.11
CA VAL A 204 2.11 7.78 -10.79
C VAL A 204 3.42 8.36 -10.26
N MET A 205 4.10 7.62 -9.37
CA MET A 205 5.39 8.02 -8.81
C MET A 205 6.55 8.02 -9.82
N ASN A 206 6.38 7.50 -11.05
CA ASN A 206 7.38 7.69 -12.11
C ASN A 206 7.59 9.17 -12.48
N ARG A 207 6.56 10.01 -12.29
CA ARG A 207 6.60 11.45 -12.55
C ARG A 207 7.12 12.25 -11.36
N TYR A 208 7.43 11.59 -10.24
CA TYR A 208 7.94 12.24 -9.04
C TYR A 208 9.44 12.52 -9.20
N ILE A 209 9.82 13.79 -9.16
CA ILE A 209 11.16 14.27 -9.53
C ILE A 209 12.02 14.55 -8.30
N ILE A 210 11.40 14.79 -7.14
CA ILE A 210 12.10 15.18 -5.90
C ILE A 210 12.89 13.97 -5.36
N SER A 211 14.03 13.70 -5.98
CA SER A 211 15.03 12.75 -5.53
C SER A 211 16.24 13.52 -5.02
N SER A 212 17.12 12.85 -4.27
CA SER A 212 18.36 13.39 -3.68
C SER A 212 19.17 14.32 -4.61
N ARG A 213 19.03 14.17 -5.93
CA ARG A 213 19.62 15.06 -6.94
C ARG A 213 19.17 16.54 -6.85
N TYR A 214 17.95 16.83 -6.40
CA TYR A 214 17.46 18.21 -6.21
C TYR A 214 18.03 18.87 -4.94
N ALA A 215 18.46 18.06 -3.96
CA ALA A 215 19.15 18.55 -2.76
C ALA A 215 20.62 18.87 -3.06
N GLU A 216 21.29 18.05 -3.87
CA GLU A 216 22.68 18.25 -4.28
C GLU A 216 22.88 19.45 -5.21
N ASP A 217 21.99 19.68 -6.19
CA ASP A 217 22.11 20.84 -7.10
C ASP A 217 21.88 22.18 -6.39
N ASN A 218 21.11 22.20 -5.28
CA ASN A 218 20.83 23.43 -4.53
C ASN A 218 21.85 23.76 -3.44
N LEU A 219 22.68 22.80 -3.02
CA LEU A 219 23.84 23.05 -2.15
C LEU A 219 25.02 23.67 -2.91
N ARG A 220 25.00 23.66 -4.25
CA ARG A 220 26.03 24.27 -5.11
C ARG A 220 25.71 25.71 -5.54
N THR A 221 24.52 26.21 -5.20
CA THR A 221 24.07 27.57 -5.55
C THR A 221 24.03 28.53 -4.36
N ILE A 222 24.70 28.19 -3.25
CA ILE A 222 24.92 29.06 -2.08
C ILE A 222 26.43 29.27 -1.94
#